data_AF-A0A1W2E575-F1
#
_entry.id   AF-A0A1W2E575-F1
#
_cell.length_a   1.000
_cell.length_b   1.000
_cell.length_c   1.000
_cell.angle_alpha   90.00
_cell.angle_beta   90.00
_cell.angle_gamma   90.00
#
_symmetry.space_group_name_H-M   'P 1'
#
loop_
_entity.id
_entity.type
_entity.pdbx_description
1 polymer ?
#
loop_
_entity_poly.entity_id
_entity_poly.type
_entity_poly.pdbx_seq_one_letter_code
_entity_poly.pdbx_strand_id
1 'polypeptide(L)' 'MSNLYYYWQKLAYQLVHQTTLWLLIVFFATALVAWVLGSVLEKHNGRDREAKFARKTAAIYAAAAAGLWLFSILFK' A
#
# COMPACT_ATOMS: atom_id res chain seq x y z
N MET A 1 19.07 -26.95 0.11
CA MET A 1 18.47 -25.66 -0.29
C MET A 1 18.46 -24.77 0.94
N SER A 2 19.07 -23.59 0.85
CA SER A 2 19.27 -22.67 1.98
C SER A 2 17.94 -22.35 2.68
N ASN A 3 17.91 -22.40 4.02
CA ASN A 3 16.72 -22.11 4.84
C ASN A 3 15.99 -20.83 4.41
N LEU A 4 16.73 -19.84 3.90
CA LEU A 4 16.20 -18.60 3.35
C LEU A 4 15.20 -18.82 2.21
N TYR A 5 15.48 -19.74 1.29
CA TYR A 5 14.60 -20.04 0.15
C TYR A 5 13.26 -20.64 0.60
N TYR A 6 13.31 -21.54 1.60
CA TYR A 6 12.12 -22.16 2.18
C TYR A 6 11.22 -21.14 2.89
N TYR A 7 11.82 -20.25 3.70
CA TYR A 7 11.05 -19.17 4.35
C TYR A 7 10.51 -18.17 3.33
N TRP A 8 11.26 -17.85 2.28
CA TRP A 8 10.82 -16.95 1.22
C TRP A 8 9.62 -17.49 0.45
N GLN A 9 9.65 -18.78 0.06
CA GLN A 9 8.49 -19.44 -0.55
C GLN A 9 7.27 -19.44 0.37
N LYS A 10 7.45 -19.73 1.66
CA LYS A 10 6.34 -19.75 2.62
C LYS A 10 5.70 -18.38 2.80
N LEU A 11 6.51 -17.32 2.89
CA LEU A 11 6.03 -15.94 2.97
C LEU A 11 5.33 -15.50 1.68
N ALA A 12 5.91 -15.81 0.51
CA ALA A 12 5.29 -15.51 -0.78
C ALA A 12 3.92 -16.19 -0.93
N TYR A 13 3.82 -17.47 -0.55
CA TYR A 13 2.56 -18.21 -0.56
C TYR A 13 1.52 -17.58 0.36
N GLN A 14 1.89 -17.25 1.60
CA GLN A 14 0.97 -16.59 2.53
C GLN A 14 0.53 -15.22 2.05
N LEU A 15 1.44 -14.41 1.49
CA LEU A 15 1.14 -13.12 0.91
C LEU A 15 0.12 -13.26 -0.22
N VAL A 16 0.34 -14.13 -1.20
CA VAL A 16 -0.59 -14.32 -2.33
C VAL A 16 -1.94 -14.84 -1.87
N HIS A 17 -1.99 -15.83 -0.97
CA HIS A 17 -3.25 -16.40 -0.48
C HIS A 17 -4.07 -15.43 0.38
N GLN A 18 -3.41 -14.55 1.14
CA GLN A 18 -4.07 -13.54 1.98
C GLN A 18 -4.39 -12.26 1.19
N THR A 19 -3.70 -12.01 0.08
CA THR A 19 -3.95 -10.87 -0.81
C THR A 19 -5.23 -11.12 -1.61
N THR A 20 -6.36 -10.81 -0.98
CA THR A 20 -7.67 -10.78 -1.62
C THR A 20 -7.86 -9.46 -2.37
N LEU A 21 -8.74 -9.45 -3.39
CA LEU A 21 -9.18 -8.22 -4.06
C LEU A 21 -9.66 -7.15 -3.06
N TRP A 22 -10.24 -7.59 -1.94
CA TRP A 22 -10.67 -6.73 -0.85
C TRP A 22 -9.50 -5.95 -0.22
N LEU A 23 -8.38 -6.63 0.07
CA LEU A 23 -7.20 -5.99 0.64
C LEU A 23 -6.69 -4.87 -0.27
N LEU A 24 -6.61 -5.13 -1.58
CA LEU A 24 -6.18 -4.15 -2.58
C LEU A 24 -7.11 -2.92 -2.62
N ILE A 25 -8.42 -3.16 -2.57
CA ILE A 25 -9.43 -2.08 -2.52
C ILE A 25 -9.25 -1.23 -1.25
N VAL A 26 -9.01 -1.86 -0.10
CA VAL A 26 -8.77 -1.14 1.17
C VAL A 26 -7.51 -0.28 1.08
N PHE A 27 -6.41 -0.80 0.55
CA PHE A 27 -5.19 -0.01 0.36
C PHE A 27 -5.42 1.18 -0.59
N PHE A 28 -6.14 0.96 -1.69
CA PHE A 28 -6.43 2.00 -2.68
C PHE A 28 -7.36 3.09 -2.14
N ALA A 29 -8.42 2.69 -1.41
CA ALA A 29 -9.32 3.61 -0.74
C ALA A 29 -8.58 4.43 0.33
N THR A 30 -7.70 3.80 1.11
CA THR A 30 -6.88 4.49 2.12
C THR A 30 -5.94 5.50 1.46
N ALA A 31 -5.33 5.13 0.32
CA ALA A 31 -4.49 6.04 -0.45
C ALA A 31 -5.29 7.26 -0.95
N LEU A 32 -6.49 7.04 -1.51
CA LEU A 32 -7.38 8.11 -1.97
C LEU A 32 -7.79 9.04 -0.83
N VAL A 33 -8.22 8.50 0.31
CA VAL A 33 -8.62 9.30 1.47
C VAL A 33 -7.44 10.12 1.99
N ALA A 34 -6.25 9.53 2.10
CA ALA A 34 -5.04 10.24 2.51
C ALA A 34 -4.64 11.35 1.53
N TRP A 35 -4.85 11.13 0.22
CA TRP A 35 -4.62 12.15 -0.80
C TRP A 35 -5.58 13.33 -0.64
N VAL A 36 -6.88 13.04 -0.54
CA VAL A 36 -7.93 14.06 -0.34
C VAL A 36 -7.67 14.84 0.94
N LEU A 37 -7.30 14.14 2.02
CA LEU A 37 -6.94 14.77 3.29
C LEU A 37 -5.75 15.73 3.11
N GLY A 38 -4.70 15.32 2.40
CA GLY A 38 -3.57 16.18 2.08
C GLY A 38 -3.98 17.44 1.29
N SER A 39 -4.89 17.31 0.32
CA SER A 39 -5.41 18.43 -0.46
C SER A 39 -6.24 19.41 0.39
N VAL A 40 -7.05 18.89 1.32
CA VAL A 40 -7.84 19.71 2.25
C VAL A 40 -6.93 20.45 3.23
N LEU A 41 -5.89 19.78 3.74
CA LEU A 41 -4.93 20.39 4.66
C LEU A 41 -4.08 21.47 4.01
N GLU A 42 -3.68 21.30 2.76
CA GLU A 42 -2.96 22.35 2.01
C GLU A 42 -3.83 23.60 1.79
N LYS A 43 -5.15 23.43 1.63
CA LYS A 43 -6.09 24.55 1.51
C LYS A 43 -6.22 25.34 2.82
N HIS A 44 -5.98 24.70 3.96
CA HIS A 44 -5.89 25.37 5.26
C HIS A 44 -4.42 25.75 5.53
N ASN A 45 -4.06 26.97 5.13
CA ASN A 45 -2.74 27.63 5.05
C ASN A 45 -1.78 27.59 6.28
N GLY A 46 -1.94 26.64 7.20
CA GLY A 46 -1.10 26.41 8.38
C GLY A 46 -0.70 24.94 8.63
N ARG A 47 -1.05 24.00 7.74
CA ARG A 47 -0.82 22.55 7.93
C ARG A 47 0.02 21.88 6.84
N ASP A 48 0.93 22.62 6.21
CA ASP A 48 1.79 22.11 5.11
C ASP A 48 2.60 20.86 5.45
N ARG A 49 3.09 20.75 6.70
CA ARG A 49 3.83 19.56 7.16
C ARG A 49 2.93 18.33 7.18
N GLU A 50 1.70 18.49 7.62
CA GLU A 50 0.72 17.43 7.70
C GLU A 50 0.15 17.08 6.32
N ALA A 51 -0.03 18.07 5.44
CA ALA A 51 -0.39 17.85 4.04
C ALA A 51 0.68 17.01 3.31
N LYS A 52 1.97 17.31 3.54
CA LYS A 52 3.09 16.51 3.00
C LYS A 52 3.10 15.10 3.56
N PHE A 53 2.85 14.93 4.86
CA PHE A 53 2.75 13.61 5.48
C PHE A 53 1.59 12.80 4.89
N ALA A 54 0.40 13.39 4.76
CA ALA A 54 -0.76 12.75 4.18
C ALA A 54 -0.53 12.32 2.72
N ARG A 55 0.09 13.16 1.89
CA ARG A 55 0.50 12.80 0.53
C ARG A 55 1.54 11.68 0.48
N LYS A 56 2.53 11.70 1.37
CA LYS A 56 3.53 10.64 1.45
C LYS A 56 2.88 9.31 1.84
N THR A 57 1.98 9.33 2.81
CA THR A 57 1.18 8.18 3.22
C THR A 57 0.33 7.67 2.05
N ALA A 58 -0.36 8.55 1.33
CA ALA A 58 -1.11 8.17 0.12
C ALA A 58 -0.23 7.46 -0.91
N ALA A 59 0.97 7.99 -1.18
CA ALA A 59 1.92 7.39 -2.10
C ALA A 59 2.41 6.00 -1.63
N ILE A 60 2.66 5.83 -0.32
CA ILE A 60 3.08 4.53 0.24
C ILE A 60 1.96 3.50 0.12
N TYR A 61 0.72 3.86 0.50
CA TYR A 61 -0.41 2.94 0.40
C TYR A 61 -0.74 2.59 -1.06
N ALA A 62 -0.62 3.54 -1.99
CA ALA A 62 -0.76 3.28 -3.42
C ALA A 62 0.34 2.36 -3.96
N ALA A 63 1.60 2.58 -3.56
CA ALA A 63 2.72 1.73 -3.95
C ALA A 63 2.60 0.32 -3.37
N ALA A 64 2.14 0.19 -2.12
CA ALA A 64 1.87 -1.09 -1.48
C ALA A 64 0.74 -1.84 -2.19
N ALA A 65 -0.35 -1.16 -2.56
CA ALA A 65 -1.43 -1.75 -3.35
C ALA A 65 -0.91 -2.28 -4.70
N ALA A 66 -0.17 -1.45 -5.44
CA ALA A 66 0.40 -1.82 -6.73
C ALA A 66 1.40 -2.98 -6.61
N GLY A 67 2.25 -2.96 -5.57
CA GLY A 67 3.22 -4.01 -5.29
C GLY A 67 2.55 -5.34 -4.95
N LEU A 68 1.55 -5.35 -4.06
CA LEU A 68 0.78 -6.53 -3.70
C LEU A 68 -0.02 -7.07 -4.89
N TRP A 69 -0.57 -6.19 -5.73
CA TRP A 69 -1.27 -6.59 -6.95
C TRP A 69 -0.34 -7.26 -7.96
N LEU A 70 0.83 -6.66 -8.23
CA LEU A 70 1.86 -7.25 -9.09
C LEU A 70 2.34 -8.59 -8.54
N PHE A 71 2.58 -8.67 -7.23
CA PHE A 71 3.00 -9.91 -6.57
C PHE A 71 1.92 -11.00 -6.67
N SER A 72 0.64 -10.63 -6.51
CA SER A 72 -0.49 -11.54 -6.68
C SER A 72 -0.61 -12.06 -8.11
N ILE A 73 -0.24 -11.29 -9.14
CA ILE A 73 -0.26 -11.74 -10.54
C ILE A 73 0.93 -12.64 -10.85
N LEU A 74 2.13 -12.26 -10.43
CA LEU A 74 3.37 -12.97 -10.75
C LEU A 74 3.48 -14.32 -10.04
N PHE A 75 2.91 -14.44 -8.84
CA PHE A 75 2.97 -15.65 -8.01
C PHE A 75 1.63 -16.38 -7.88
N LYS A 76 0.70 -16.13 -8.82
CA LYS A 76 -0.59 -16.82 -8.90
C LYS A 76 -0.44 -18.28 -9.33
#